data_AF-A0A954WZB6-F1
#
_entry.id   AF-A0A954WZB6-F1
#
_cell.length_a   1.000
_cell.length_b   1.000
_cell.length_c   1.000
_cell.angle_alpha   90.00
_cell.angle_beta   90.00
_cell.angle_gamma   90.00
#
_symmetry.space_group_name_H-M   'P 1'
#
loop_
_entity.id
_entity.type
_entity.pdbx_description
1 polymer ?
#
loop_
_entity_poly.entity_id
_entity_poly.type
_entity_poly.pdbx_seq_one_letter_code
_entity_poly.pdbx_strand_id
1 'polypeptide(L)'
;APLAILLIVQGLRHLRVVNRPKSLYGGMWGRNIVTLLPVVAFATVVADTWQWRVWNETPGFAQRRDAIVRHLLDKPGEDLVVVRYRSTHSIYDEWVYNRADIDGSPIVWARELTSEQNQKLLDYYANRNAWLLDADAEPPELRQFRRAETK
;
A
#
# COMPACT_ATOMS: atom_id res chain seq x y z
N ALA A 1 -12.68 -0.21 21.58
CA ALA A 1 -11.82 -0.92 22.54
C ALA A 1 -12.46 -1.14 23.93
N PRO A 2 -12.93 -0.12 24.69
CA PRO A 2 -13.36 -0.33 26.09
C PRO A 2 -14.65 -1.16 26.25
N LEU A 3 -15.59 -1.05 25.31
CA LEU A 3 -16.84 -1.83 25.32
C LEU A 3 -16.60 -3.35 25.11
N ALA A 4 -15.61 -3.71 24.30
CA ALA A 4 -15.26 -5.12 24.07
C ALA A 4 -14.69 -5.76 25.34
N ILE A 5 -13.85 -5.02 26.08
CA ILE A 5 -13.30 -5.46 27.36
C ILE A 5 -14.42 -5.64 28.39
N LEU A 6 -15.36 -4.69 28.46
CA LEU A 6 -16.52 -4.79 29.37
C LEU A 6 -17.41 -5.99 29.04
N LEU A 7 -17.69 -6.25 27.77
CA LEU A 7 -18.48 -7.41 27.34
C LEU A 7 -17.77 -8.75 27.65
N ILE A 8 -16.45 -8.82 27.47
CA ILE A 8 -15.65 -10.00 27.83
C ILE A 8 -15.70 -10.22 29.35
N VAL A 9 -15.48 -9.18 30.15
CA VAL A 9 -15.50 -9.27 31.62
C VAL A 9 -16.89 -9.64 32.12
N GLN A 10 -17.95 -9.04 31.55
CA GLN A 10 -19.32 -9.32 31.94
C GLN A 10 -19.76 -10.73 31.52
N GLY A 11 -19.35 -11.19 30.33
CA GLY A 11 -19.54 -12.58 29.88
C GLY A 11 -18.86 -13.60 30.80
N LEU A 12 -17.60 -13.36 31.18
CA LEU A 12 -16.87 -14.20 32.15
C LEU A 12 -17.54 -14.21 33.53
N ARG A 13 -18.12 -13.08 33.96
CA ARG A 13 -18.81 -12.96 35.25
C ARG A 13 -20.11 -13.76 35.27
N HIS A 14 -20.89 -13.73 34.18
CA HIS A 14 -22.11 -14.53 34.05
C HIS A 14 -21.82 -16.03 33.92
N LEU A 15 -20.76 -16.42 33.22
CA LEU A 15 -20.30 -17.82 33.12
C LEU A 15 -19.82 -18.40 34.46
N ARG A 16 -19.35 -17.55 35.39
CA ARG A 16 -18.94 -17.96 36.75
C ARG A 16 -20.12 -18.25 37.68
N VAL A 17 -21.30 -17.71 37.37
CA VAL A 17 -22.51 -17.80 38.20
C VAL A 17 -23.41 -18.98 37.75
N VAL A 18 -23.26 -19.47 36.52
CA VAL A 18 -23.99 -20.65 36.02
C VAL A 18 -23.32 -21.95 36.53
N ASN A 19 -23.91 -22.48 37.60
CA ASN A 19 -23.77 -23.78 38.27
C ASN A 19 -22.76 -24.84 37.76
N ARG A 20 -22.01 -25.40 38.71
CA ARG A 20 -21.17 -26.60 38.55
C ARG A 20 -22.01 -27.83 38.17
N PRO A 21 -21.77 -28.48 37.02
CA PRO A 21 -22.33 -29.80 36.76
C PRO A 21 -21.53 -30.88 37.52
N LYS A 22 -22.22 -31.84 38.16
CA LYS A 22 -21.67 -33.04 38.82
C LYS A 22 -21.11 -34.08 37.82
N SER A 23 -20.45 -33.63 36.75
CA SER A 23 -19.81 -34.51 35.77
C SER A 23 -18.34 -34.12 35.65
N LEU A 24 -17.45 -35.08 35.93
CA LEU A 24 -16.00 -34.94 35.77
C LEU A 24 -15.62 -34.47 34.36
N TYR A 25 -16.42 -34.84 33.35
CA TYR A 25 -16.23 -34.45 31.97
C TYR A 25 -16.91 -33.10 31.64
N GLY A 26 -18.09 -32.77 32.17
CA GLY A 26 -18.75 -31.49 31.86
C GLY A 26 -18.00 -30.23 32.37
N GLY A 27 -17.37 -30.31 33.55
CA GLY A 27 -16.69 -29.17 34.16
C GLY A 27 -15.34 -28.80 33.54
N MET A 28 -14.61 -29.80 33.02
CA MET A 28 -13.29 -29.60 32.42
C MET A 28 -13.40 -28.93 31.04
N TRP A 29 -14.35 -29.38 30.22
CA TRP A 29 -14.56 -28.84 28.88
C TRP A 29 -15.17 -27.43 28.92
N GLY A 30 -16.15 -27.18 29.80
CA GLY A 30 -16.71 -25.84 29.99
C GLY A 30 -15.68 -24.82 30.48
N ARG A 31 -14.83 -25.20 31.44
CA ARG A 31 -13.79 -24.30 31.97
C ARG A 31 -12.71 -23.98 30.93
N ASN A 32 -12.28 -24.96 30.14
CA ASN A 32 -11.31 -24.75 29.07
C ASN A 32 -11.89 -23.85 27.96
N ILE A 33 -13.16 -24.00 27.58
CA ILE A 33 -13.82 -23.14 26.59
C ILE A 33 -13.90 -21.69 27.08
N VAL A 34 -14.29 -21.48 28.36
CA VAL A 34 -14.41 -20.14 28.95
C VAL A 34 -13.06 -19.42 29.06
N THR A 35 -11.95 -20.14 29.19
CA THR A 35 -10.60 -19.54 29.22
C THR A 35 -9.95 -19.42 27.85
N LEU A 36 -10.19 -20.37 26.94
CA LEU A 36 -9.54 -20.38 25.61
C LEU A 36 -10.17 -19.35 24.68
N LEU A 37 -11.48 -19.12 24.75
CA LEU A 37 -12.18 -18.21 23.84
C LEU A 37 -11.72 -16.74 23.97
N PRO A 38 -11.55 -16.16 25.18
CA PRO A 38 -11.00 -14.82 25.34
C PRO A 38 -9.52 -14.72 24.92
N VAL A 39 -8.73 -15.78 25.14
CA VAL A 39 -7.31 -15.81 24.75
C VAL A 39 -7.19 -15.80 23.22
N VAL A 40 -8.00 -16.62 22.54
CA VAL A 40 -8.07 -16.63 21.07
C VAL A 40 -8.57 -15.28 20.55
N ALA A 41 -9.64 -14.72 21.13
CA ALA A 41 -10.15 -13.41 20.73
C ALA A 41 -9.13 -12.28 20.95
N PHE A 42 -8.37 -12.33 22.05
CA PHE A 42 -7.29 -11.37 22.29
C PHE A 42 -6.14 -11.56 21.29
N ALA A 43 -5.74 -12.80 21.01
CA ALA A 43 -4.72 -13.11 20.03
C ALA A 43 -5.11 -12.64 18.61
N THR A 44 -6.38 -12.80 18.21
CA THR A 44 -6.85 -12.31 16.91
C THR A 44 -6.88 -10.79 16.85
N VAL A 45 -7.29 -10.09 17.92
CA VAL A 45 -7.23 -8.62 17.98
C VAL A 45 -5.78 -8.13 17.94
N VAL A 46 -4.86 -8.77 18.67
CA VAL A 46 -3.43 -8.41 18.64
C VAL A 46 -2.87 -8.64 17.23
N ALA A 47 -3.15 -9.79 16.60
CA ALA A 47 -2.71 -10.09 15.25
C ALA A 47 -3.28 -9.09 14.22
N ASP A 48 -4.56 -8.76 14.32
CA ASP A 48 -5.24 -7.81 13.42
C ASP A 48 -4.67 -6.38 13.59
N THR A 49 -4.44 -5.93 14.82
CA THR A 49 -3.80 -4.62 15.07
C THR A 49 -2.34 -4.58 14.61
N TRP A 50 -1.61 -5.69 14.73
CA TRP A 50 -0.23 -5.79 14.26
C TRP A 50 -0.19 -5.80 12.72
N GLN A 51 -1.06 -6.58 12.08
CA GLN A 51 -1.23 -6.55 10.63
C GLN A 51 -1.62 -5.14 10.16
N TRP A 52 -2.65 -4.52 10.73
CA TRP A 52 -3.08 -3.17 10.36
C TRP A 52 -1.94 -2.14 10.45
N ARG A 53 -1.07 -2.23 11.47
CA ARG A 53 0.12 -1.37 11.55
C ARG A 53 1.09 -1.64 10.41
N VAL A 54 1.49 -2.89 10.19
CA VAL A 54 2.42 -3.28 9.12
C VAL A 54 1.89 -2.90 7.74
N TRP A 55 0.60 -3.11 7.48
CA TRP A 55 -0.06 -2.76 6.22
C TRP A 55 -0.21 -1.25 6.00
N ASN A 56 -0.23 -0.45 7.07
CA ASN A 56 -0.35 1.01 6.98
C ASN A 56 0.99 1.75 7.06
N GLU A 57 2.08 1.07 7.43
CA GLU A 57 3.42 1.66 7.47
C GLU A 57 3.99 1.86 6.06
N THR A 58 3.61 1.02 5.10
CA THR A 58 3.97 1.21 3.69
C THR A 58 2.96 2.13 2.99
N PRO A 59 3.38 3.30 2.47
CA PRO A 59 2.47 4.17 1.75
C PRO A 59 1.87 3.42 0.57
N GLY A 60 0.54 3.39 0.49
CA GLY A 60 -0.17 2.79 -0.64
C GLY A 60 0.18 3.49 -1.96
N PHE A 61 -0.10 2.84 -3.09
CA PHE A 61 0.22 3.35 -4.43
C PHE A 61 -0.21 4.81 -4.63
N ALA A 62 -1.44 5.17 -4.26
CA ALA A 62 -1.96 6.52 -4.39
C ALA A 62 -1.10 7.57 -3.64
N GLN A 63 -0.61 7.24 -2.45
CA GLN A 63 0.24 8.13 -1.66
C GLN A 63 1.64 8.27 -2.27
N ARG A 64 2.22 7.17 -2.76
CA ARG A 64 3.52 7.20 -3.47
C ARG A 64 3.43 8.04 -4.74
N ARG A 65 2.39 7.86 -5.54
CA ARG A 65 2.14 8.64 -6.76
C ARG A 65 1.94 10.12 -6.45
N ASP A 66 1.12 10.44 -5.45
CA ASP A 66 0.87 11.83 -5.03
C ASP A 66 2.15 12.54 -4.56
N ALA A 67 3.06 11.83 -3.86
CA ALA A 67 4.35 12.38 -3.47
C ALA A 67 5.22 12.75 -4.70
N ILE A 68 5.28 11.89 -5.72
CA ILE A 68 5.99 12.18 -6.98
C ILE A 68 5.36 13.35 -7.72
N VAL A 69 4.02 13.38 -7.84
CA VAL A 69 3.29 14.48 -8.50
C VAL A 69 3.58 15.81 -7.80
N ARG A 70 3.51 15.86 -6.47
CA ARG A 70 3.85 17.07 -5.70
C ARG A 70 5.29 17.50 -5.94
N HIS A 71 6.24 16.56 -5.95
CA HIS A 71 7.65 16.87 -6.21
C HIS A 71 7.92 17.47 -7.59
N LEU A 72 7.17 17.03 -8.61
CA LEU A 72 7.25 17.56 -9.97
C LEU A 72 6.60 18.95 -10.06
N LEU A 73 5.38 19.09 -9.56
CA LEU A 73 4.63 20.36 -9.61
C LEU A 73 5.20 21.49 -8.73
N ASP A 74 6.05 21.16 -7.74
CA ASP A 74 6.74 22.15 -6.91
C ASP A 74 7.81 22.93 -7.69
N LYS A 75 8.28 22.39 -8.83
CA LYS A 75 9.27 23.06 -9.68
C LYS A 75 8.58 23.73 -10.87
N PRO A 76 9.06 24.91 -11.31
CA PRO A 76 8.54 25.54 -12.52
C PRO A 76 8.94 24.72 -13.76
N GLY A 77 7.99 24.54 -14.67
CA GLY A 77 8.20 23.86 -15.95
C GLY A 77 7.15 22.79 -16.21
N GLU A 78 7.31 22.14 -17.35
CA GLU A 78 6.51 20.98 -17.75
C GLU A 78 7.39 19.74 -17.71
N ASP A 79 6.84 18.62 -17.27
CA ASP A 79 7.59 17.38 -17.08
C ASP A 79 7.12 16.29 -18.05
N LEU A 80 8.08 15.52 -18.53
CA LEU A 80 7.87 14.22 -19.17
C LEU A 80 8.46 13.15 -18.25
N VAL A 81 7.62 12.24 -17.76
CA VAL A 81 8.03 11.12 -16.91
C VAL A 81 7.92 9.82 -17.68
N VAL A 82 9.07 9.24 -17.97
CA VAL A 82 9.18 7.90 -18.55
C VAL A 82 9.20 6.88 -17.40
N VAL A 83 8.30 5.92 -17.44
CA VAL A 83 8.06 4.96 -16.36
C VAL A 83 8.64 3.61 -16.74
N ARG A 84 9.63 3.15 -15.98
CA ARG A 84 10.21 1.83 -16.06
C ARG A 84 9.45 0.88 -15.15
N TYR A 85 8.88 -0.17 -15.75
CA TYR A 85 8.33 -1.31 -15.04
C TYR A 85 9.32 -2.48 -15.04
N ARG A 86 9.52 -3.07 -13.87
CA ARG A 86 10.29 -4.31 -13.68
C ARG A 86 9.41 -5.52 -14.03
N SER A 87 10.03 -6.68 -14.14
CA SER A 87 9.31 -7.94 -14.42
C SER A 87 8.31 -8.34 -13.33
N THR A 88 8.44 -7.78 -12.13
CA THR A 88 7.59 -8.02 -10.97
C THR A 88 6.46 -6.98 -10.83
N HIS A 89 6.27 -6.09 -11.80
CA HIS A 89 5.30 -5.00 -11.70
C HIS A 89 3.86 -5.51 -11.51
N SER A 90 3.15 -4.91 -10.56
CA SER A 90 1.73 -5.18 -10.30
C SER A 90 0.86 -4.30 -11.19
N ILE A 91 -0.04 -4.91 -11.97
CA ILE A 91 -1.00 -4.18 -12.82
C ILE A 91 -1.97 -3.29 -12.03
N TYR A 92 -2.07 -3.46 -10.71
CA TYR A 92 -2.90 -2.64 -9.84
C TYR A 92 -2.27 -1.28 -9.51
N ASP A 93 -0.95 -1.14 -9.69
CA ASP A 93 -0.17 0.06 -9.38
C ASP A 93 0.21 0.80 -10.69
N GLU A 94 -0.78 1.06 -11.54
CA GLU A 94 -0.57 1.65 -12.87
C GLU A 94 -0.25 3.15 -12.81
N TRP A 95 0.97 3.52 -13.22
CA TRP A 95 1.45 4.90 -13.22
C TRP A 95 1.08 5.69 -14.48
N VAL A 96 0.95 5.02 -15.63
CA VAL A 96 0.82 5.69 -16.93
C VAL A 96 -0.64 6.04 -17.19
N TYR A 97 -1.02 7.24 -16.76
CA TYR A 97 -2.33 7.83 -17.05
C TYR A 97 -2.18 9.34 -17.29
N ASN A 98 -2.65 9.80 -18.45
CA ASN A 98 -2.57 11.20 -18.88
C ASN A 98 -3.96 11.85 -18.91
N ARG A 99 -3.98 13.18 -18.86
CA ARG A 99 -5.21 13.97 -19.11
C ARG A 99 -5.59 13.87 -20.59
N ALA A 100 -6.82 14.25 -20.92
CA ALA A 100 -7.31 14.23 -22.30
C ALA A 100 -6.48 15.12 -23.25
N ASP A 101 -6.10 16.31 -22.78
CA ASP A 101 -5.09 17.16 -23.43
C ASP A 101 -3.70 16.75 -22.92
N ILE A 102 -3.08 15.79 -23.60
CA ILE A 102 -1.78 15.25 -23.21
C ILE A 102 -0.70 16.33 -23.34
N ASP A 103 -0.65 17.01 -24.48
CA ASP A 103 0.41 17.97 -24.80
C ASP A 103 0.33 19.26 -23.98
N GLY A 104 -0.87 19.65 -23.52
CA GLY A 104 -1.06 20.76 -22.58
C GLY A 104 -0.98 20.35 -21.10
N SER A 105 -0.71 19.09 -20.77
CA SER A 105 -0.63 18.63 -19.38
C SER A 105 0.66 19.11 -18.69
N PRO A 106 0.63 19.51 -17.42
CA PRO A 106 1.87 19.84 -16.68
C PRO A 106 2.84 18.65 -16.57
N ILE A 107 2.29 17.43 -16.48
CA ILE A 107 3.06 16.19 -16.42
C ILE A 107 2.50 15.23 -17.46
N VAL A 108 3.36 14.76 -18.35
CA VAL A 108 3.07 13.68 -19.30
C VAL A 108 3.76 12.40 -18.81
N TRP A 109 3.00 11.33 -18.70
CA TRP A 109 3.47 10.00 -18.32
C TRP A 109 3.57 9.11 -19.55
N ALA A 110 4.68 8.41 -19.70
CA ALA A 110 4.86 7.45 -20.78
C ALA A 110 5.57 6.20 -20.26
N ARG A 111 5.19 5.03 -20.75
CA ARG A 111 5.91 3.79 -20.43
C ARG A 111 7.26 3.78 -21.14
N GLU A 112 8.29 3.30 -20.46
CA GLU A 112 9.59 3.04 -21.07
C GLU A 112 9.48 1.96 -22.15
N LEU A 113 9.97 2.27 -23.34
CA LEU A 113 10.06 1.36 -24.48
C LEU A 113 11.54 1.10 -24.81
N THR A 114 11.87 0.94 -26.09
CA THR A 114 13.26 0.84 -26.56
C THR A 114 13.96 2.21 -26.51
N SER A 115 15.29 2.23 -26.47
CA SER A 115 16.06 3.47 -26.47
C SER A 115 15.75 4.36 -27.68
N GLU A 116 15.51 3.79 -28.87
CA GLU A 116 15.14 4.57 -30.06
C GLU A 116 13.76 5.22 -29.93
N GLN A 117 12.78 4.49 -29.39
CA GLN A 117 11.42 5.02 -29.18
C GLN A 117 11.40 6.08 -28.07
N ASN A 118 12.13 5.84 -26.99
CA ASN A 118 12.29 6.82 -25.91
C ASN A 118 13.00 8.07 -26.43
N GLN A 119 13.98 7.94 -27.33
CA GLN A 119 14.65 9.07 -27.95
C GLN A 119 13.68 9.92 -28.79
N LYS A 120 12.83 9.29 -29.61
CA LYS A 120 11.78 10.00 -30.37
C LYS A 120 10.83 10.77 -29.45
N LEU A 121 10.46 10.19 -28.31
CA LEU A 121 9.61 10.83 -27.32
C LEU A 121 10.29 12.03 -26.65
N LEU A 122 11.57 11.89 -26.30
CA LEU A 122 12.40 12.97 -25.75
C LEU A 122 12.58 14.12 -26.77
N ASP A 123 12.69 13.80 -28.06
CA ASP A 123 12.78 14.81 -29.12
C ASP A 123 11.45 15.52 -29.35
N TYR A 124 10.32 14.79 -29.26
CA TYR A 124 8.98 15.39 -29.38
C TYR A 124 8.67 16.36 -28.23
N TYR A 125 9.01 15.99 -27.00
CA TYR A 125 8.83 16.80 -25.79
C TYR A 125 10.12 17.52 -25.35
N ALA A 126 10.93 18.01 -26.30
CA ALA A 126 12.24 18.61 -26.01
C ALA A 126 12.20 19.84 -25.09
N ASN A 127 11.04 20.50 -24.97
CA ASN A 127 10.84 21.67 -24.10
C ASN A 127 10.48 21.28 -22.65
N ARG A 128 10.34 19.99 -22.35
CA ARG A 128 9.96 19.47 -21.03
C ARG A 128 11.17 18.93 -20.29
N ASN A 129 11.12 18.97 -18.96
CA ASN A 129 12.08 18.27 -18.13
C ASN A 129 11.83 16.77 -18.21
N ALA A 130 12.81 16.01 -18.67
CA ALA A 130 12.68 14.56 -18.82
C ALA A 130 13.14 13.80 -17.58
N TRP A 131 12.29 12.91 -17.08
CA TRP A 131 12.52 12.09 -15.91
C TRP A 131 12.35 10.61 -16.23
N LEU A 132 13.13 9.77 -15.56
CA LEU A 132 12.92 8.34 -15.50
C LEU A 132 12.44 7.99 -14.09
N LEU A 133 11.31 7.29 -14.01
CA LEU A 133 10.76 6.72 -12.79
C LEU A 133 10.94 5.21 -12.80
N ASP A 134 11.67 4.66 -11.82
CA ASP A 134 11.60 3.23 -11.50
C ASP A 134 10.40 3.00 -10.57
N ALA A 135 9.29 2.54 -11.15
CA ALA A 135 8.00 2.43 -10.48
C ALA A 135 7.96 1.32 -9.41
N ASP A 136 8.82 0.32 -9.55
CA ASP A 136 8.86 -0.88 -8.72
C ASP A 136 10.04 -0.88 -7.73
N ALA A 137 10.77 0.22 -7.63
CA ALA A 137 11.69 0.46 -6.53
C ALA A 137 10.92 0.74 -5.22
N GLU A 138 11.49 0.38 -4.08
CA GLU A 138 10.91 0.66 -2.76
C GLU A 138 11.85 1.58 -1.96
N PRO A 139 11.55 2.90 -1.86
CA PRO A 139 10.46 3.63 -2.52
C PRO A 139 10.70 3.88 -4.02
N PRO A 140 9.68 4.28 -4.80
CA PRO A 140 9.85 4.60 -6.22
C PRO A 140 10.90 5.69 -6.44
N GLU A 141 11.78 5.48 -7.41
CA GLU A 141 12.94 6.35 -7.64
C GLU A 141 12.73 7.20 -8.90
N LEU A 142 12.75 8.52 -8.72
CA LEU A 142 12.68 9.49 -9.81
C LEU A 142 14.05 10.13 -10.04
N ARG A 143 14.55 10.07 -11.27
CA ARG A 143 15.84 10.66 -11.66
C ARG A 143 15.78 11.36 -13.02
N GLN A 144 16.73 12.26 -13.29
CA GLN A 144 16.82 12.90 -14.59
C GLN A 144 17.07 11.87 -15.69
N PHE A 145 16.25 11.88 -16.76
CA PHE A 145 16.41 10.94 -17.85
C PHE A 145 17.51 11.41 -18.80
N ARG A 146 18.62 10.68 -18.83
CA ARG A 146 19.70 10.93 -19.80
C ARG A 146 19.46 10.13 -21.07
N ARG A 147 19.64 10.78 -22.23
CA ARG A 147 19.49 10.20 -23.58
C ARG A 147 20.27 8.90 -23.83
N ALA A 148 21.25 8.55 -23.00
CA ALA A 148 22.11 7.37 -23.17
C ALA A 148 21.76 6.20 -22.23
N GLU A 149 20.63 6.22 -21.52
CA GLU A 149 20.23 5.09 -20.68
C GLU A 149 19.72 3.93 -21.55
N THR A 150 20.65 3.05 -21.89
CA THR A 150 20.37 1.79 -22.60
C THR A 150 19.79 0.76 -21.62
N LYS A 151 18.81 0.01 -22.11
CA LYS A 151 18.32 -1.22 -21.46
C LYS A 151 19.27 -2.38 -21.75
#